data_AF-A0A2V9LWN4-F1
#
_entry.id   AF-A0A2V9LWN4-F1
#
_cell.length_a   1.000
_cell.length_b   1.000
_cell.length_c   1.000
_cell.angle_alpha   90.00
_cell.angle_beta   90.00
_cell.angle_gamma   90.00
#
_symmetry.space_group_name_H-M   'P 1'
#
loop_
_entity.id
_entity.type
_entity.pdbx_description
1 polymer ?
#
loop_
_entity_poly.entity_id
_entity_poly.type
_entity_poly.pdbx_seq_one_letter_code
_entity_poly.pdbx_strand_id
1 'polypeptide(L)'
;MDINWGEATVSLWYRLLNCGFHLPASAGTDCFLNRIWSRLPGSDRAYVKIDGAFSYGEWIKNLRAGRSFVTNGPMLEFTLGDQSLGQTLRLPAADTVPVRASVTAPFPLARVELVYN
;
A
#
# COMPACT_ATOMS: atom_id res chain seq x y z
N MET A 1 -8.00 -3.87 -0.38
CA MET A 1 -8.14 -5.34 -0.26
C MET A 1 -9.59 -5.66 -0.61
N ASP A 2 -9.80 -6.47 -1.65
CA ASP A 2 -11.10 -6.52 -2.35
C ASP A 2 -12.12 -7.52 -1.74
N ILE A 3 -13.41 -7.18 -1.87
CA ILE A 3 -14.65 -7.77 -1.34
C ILE A 3 -15.07 -9.13 -1.92
N ASN A 4 -14.19 -9.86 -2.62
CA ASN A 4 -14.53 -11.22 -3.06
C ASN A 4 -13.87 -12.31 -2.21
N TRP A 5 -12.66 -12.09 -1.68
CA TRP A 5 -11.88 -13.08 -0.90
C TRP A 5 -10.82 -12.43 0.02
N GLY A 6 -10.99 -11.15 0.38
CA GLY A 6 -9.94 -10.30 0.94
C GLY A 6 -9.13 -10.92 2.07
N GLU A 7 -9.78 -11.59 3.01
CA GLU A 7 -9.12 -12.22 4.16
C GLU A 7 -8.15 -13.35 3.76
N ALA A 8 -8.55 -14.20 2.81
CA ALA A 8 -7.70 -15.26 2.29
C ALA A 8 -6.52 -14.70 1.46
N THR A 9 -6.78 -13.66 0.65
CA THR A 9 -5.75 -13.02 -0.16
C THR A 9 -4.70 -12.33 0.69
N VAL A 10 -5.09 -11.63 1.76
CA VAL A 10 -4.12 -10.95 2.63
C VAL A 10 -3.43 -11.90 3.59
N SER A 11 -4.10 -12.93 4.08
CA SER A 11 -3.41 -14.02 4.78
C SER A 11 -2.33 -14.65 3.91
N LEU A 12 -2.60 -14.91 2.62
CA LEU A 12 -1.59 -15.41 1.69
C LEU A 12 -0.47 -14.40 1.45
N TRP A 13 -0.80 -13.12 1.26
CA TRP A 13 0.19 -12.06 1.07
C TRP A 13 1.15 -11.98 2.27
N TYR A 14 0.64 -11.98 3.50
CA TYR A 14 1.49 -12.00 4.70
C TYR A 14 2.36 -13.26 4.78
N ARG A 15 1.84 -14.44 4.42
CA ARG A 15 2.66 -15.67 4.38
C ARG A 15 3.82 -15.53 3.37
N LEU A 16 3.57 -14.95 2.21
CA LEU A 16 4.63 -14.69 1.21
C LEU A 16 5.66 -13.69 1.74
N LEU A 17 5.23 -12.62 2.39
CA LEU A 17 6.14 -11.67 3.05
C LEU A 17 7.02 -12.37 4.11
N ASN A 18 6.44 -13.28 4.90
CA ASN A 18 7.17 -14.04 5.92
C ASN A 18 8.20 -15.02 5.34
N CYS A 19 8.00 -15.45 4.09
CA CYS A 19 8.99 -16.22 3.34
C CYS A 19 10.08 -15.35 2.71
N GLY A 20 10.10 -14.04 2.96
CA GLY A 20 11.07 -13.09 2.42
C GLY A 20 10.77 -12.60 1.00
N PHE A 21 9.60 -12.91 0.44
CA PHE A 21 9.20 -12.33 -0.83
C PHE A 21 8.83 -10.86 -0.66
N HIS A 22 9.48 -9.98 -1.43
CA HIS A 22 9.07 -8.58 -1.53
C HIS A 22 8.01 -8.42 -2.61
N LEU A 23 6.75 -8.35 -2.22
CA LEU A 23 5.60 -8.20 -3.11
C LEU A 23 4.98 -6.81 -2.96
N PRO A 24 5.26 -5.87 -3.88
CA PRO A 24 4.65 -4.54 -3.89
C PRO A 24 3.13 -4.61 -3.90
N ALA A 25 2.50 -3.80 -3.05
CA ALA A 25 1.06 -3.63 -3.09
C ALA A 25 0.66 -2.82 -4.33
N SER A 26 -0.26 -3.37 -5.13
CA SER A 26 -0.91 -2.71 -6.25
C SER A 26 -2.41 -3.00 -6.23
N ALA A 27 -3.17 -2.16 -6.92
CA ALA A 27 -4.62 -2.25 -6.97
C ALA A 27 -5.13 -1.80 -8.33
N GLY A 28 -6.23 -2.42 -8.74
CA GLY A 28 -7.04 -2.01 -9.88
C GLY A 28 -8.50 -2.21 -9.50
N THR A 29 -9.35 -1.28 -9.91
CA THR A 29 -10.78 -1.30 -9.59
C THR A 29 -11.53 -2.44 -10.27
N ASP A 30 -10.99 -3.02 -11.36
CA ASP A 30 -11.71 -3.99 -12.20
C ASP A 30 -13.10 -3.47 -12.63
N CYS A 31 -13.14 -2.20 -13.05
CA CYS A 31 -14.36 -1.52 -13.48
C CYS A 31 -14.66 -1.84 -14.95
N PHE A 32 -15.90 -2.26 -15.20
CA PHE A 32 -16.50 -2.41 -16.53
C PHE A 32 -17.40 -1.22 -16.81
N LEU A 33 -16.92 -0.29 -17.64
CA LEU A 33 -17.67 0.93 -18.01
C LEU A 33 -18.91 0.66 -18.88
N ASN A 34 -19.05 -0.56 -19.41
CA ASN A 34 -20.14 -0.96 -20.30
C ASN A 34 -21.18 -1.87 -19.62
N ARG A 35 -21.15 -2.01 -18.30
CA ARG A 35 -22.12 -2.81 -17.53
C ARG A 35 -22.88 -1.94 -16.55
N ILE A 36 -24.18 -2.21 -16.40
CA ILE A 36 -25.04 -1.50 -15.43
C ILE A 36 -24.60 -1.79 -13.99
N TRP A 37 -24.03 -2.97 -13.73
CA TRP A 37 -23.57 -3.42 -12.42
C TRP A 37 -22.05 -3.61 -12.47
N SER A 38 -21.30 -2.57 -12.09
CA SER A 38 -19.85 -2.62 -11.94
C SER A 38 -19.37 -1.66 -10.84
N ARG A 39 -18.09 -1.77 -10.47
CA ARG A 39 -17.48 -0.83 -9.51
C ARG A 39 -17.45 0.58 -10.05
N LEU A 40 -17.44 1.54 -9.14
CA LEU A 40 -17.18 2.93 -9.48
C LEU A 40 -15.73 3.07 -9.97
N PRO A 41 -15.48 3.67 -11.16
CA PRO A 41 -14.13 3.89 -11.66
C PRO A 41 -13.25 4.58 -10.60
N GLY A 42 -12.08 3.99 -10.31
CA GLY A 42 -11.14 4.54 -9.35
C GLY A 42 -11.51 4.33 -7.87
N SER A 43 -12.42 3.39 -7.56
CA SER A 43 -12.72 3.01 -6.17
C SER A 43 -11.53 2.38 -5.46
N ASP A 44 -10.69 1.65 -6.18
CA ASP A 44 -9.45 1.06 -5.67
C ASP A 44 -8.25 1.69 -6.39
N ARG A 45 -7.30 2.21 -5.61
CA ARG A 45 -6.20 3.03 -6.10
C ARG A 45 -4.87 2.51 -5.59
N ALA A 46 -3.85 2.55 -6.44
CA ALA A 46 -2.45 2.39 -6.06
C ALA A 46 -1.74 3.73 -6.19
N TYR A 47 -1.23 4.25 -5.08
CA TYR A 47 -0.39 5.44 -5.06
C TYR A 47 1.06 5.01 -5.04
N VAL A 48 1.89 5.63 -5.88
CA VAL A 48 3.31 5.36 -6.00
C VAL A 48 4.08 6.65 -5.80
N LYS A 49 5.06 6.65 -4.90
CA LYS A 49 5.89 7.83 -4.67
C LYS A 49 6.83 8.03 -5.86
N ILE A 50 6.74 9.20 -6.48
CA ILE A 50 7.71 9.71 -7.46
C ILE A 50 8.36 10.95 -6.86
N ASP A 51 9.64 11.11 -7.11
CA ASP A 51 10.41 12.30 -6.73
C ASP A 51 10.51 13.19 -7.97
N GLY A 52 9.90 14.37 -7.92
CA GLY A 52 9.81 15.29 -9.05
C GLY A 52 8.60 15.07 -9.95
N ALA A 53 8.74 15.42 -11.24
CA ALA A 53 7.67 15.36 -12.21
C ALA A 53 7.25 13.91 -12.54
N PHE A 54 5.98 13.73 -12.88
CA PHE A 54 5.46 12.43 -13.27
C PHE A 54 6.11 11.93 -14.57
N SER A 55 6.53 10.66 -14.54
CA SER A 55 6.91 9.87 -15.70
C SER A 55 6.39 8.46 -15.49
N TYR A 56 5.83 7.86 -16.54
CA TYR A 56 5.37 6.46 -16.48
C TYR A 56 6.51 5.48 -16.16
N GLY A 57 7.71 5.73 -16.70
CA GLY A 57 8.89 4.91 -16.42
C GLY A 57 9.28 4.96 -14.93
N GLU A 58 9.30 6.16 -14.35
CA GLU A 58 9.55 6.33 -12.91
C GLU A 58 8.42 5.77 -12.05
N TRP A 59 7.16 5.86 -12.50
CA TRP A 59 6.04 5.23 -11.81
C TRP A 59 6.21 3.71 -11.74
N ILE A 60 6.51 3.04 -12.86
CA ILE A 60 6.71 1.59 -12.91
C ILE A 60 7.92 1.17 -12.07
N LYS A 61 9.02 1.91 -12.15
CA LYS A 61 10.24 1.66 -11.36
C LYS A 61 9.95 1.73 -9.86
N ASN A 62 9.29 2.79 -9.40
CA ASN A 62 8.99 2.98 -7.99
C ASN A 62 7.92 1.99 -7.49
N LEU A 63 6.95 1.60 -8.32
CA LEU A 63 6.01 0.52 -8.00
C LEU A 63 6.73 -0.80 -7.78
N ARG A 64 7.65 -1.19 -8.69
CA ARG A 64 8.45 -2.43 -8.54
C ARG A 64 9.32 -2.40 -7.30
N ALA A 65 9.81 -1.22 -6.93
CA ALA A 65 10.58 -1.03 -5.69
C ALA A 65 9.72 -1.07 -4.43
N GLY A 66 8.39 -1.21 -4.55
CA GLY A 66 7.48 -1.27 -3.40
C GLY A 66 7.16 0.08 -2.78
N ARG A 67 7.55 1.21 -3.40
CA ARG A 67 7.27 2.58 -2.94
C ARG A 67 5.81 2.97 -3.19
N SER A 68 4.89 2.10 -2.76
CA SER A 68 3.47 2.18 -3.04
C SER A 68 2.61 1.79 -1.85
N PHE A 69 1.39 2.29 -1.84
CA PHE A 69 0.32 1.79 -0.99
C PHE A 69 -0.98 1.74 -1.78
N VAL A 70 -1.92 0.91 -1.31
CA VAL A 70 -3.23 0.76 -1.93
C VAL A 70 -4.33 1.20 -0.98
N THR A 71 -5.35 1.85 -1.52
CA THR A 71 -6.46 2.37 -0.73
C THR A 71 -7.74 2.43 -1.54
N ASN A 72 -8.86 2.32 -0.84
CA ASN A 72 -10.19 2.61 -1.37
C ASN A 72 -10.79 3.91 -0.82
N GLY A 73 -10.07 4.64 0.03
CA GLY A 73 -10.56 5.87 0.64
C GLY A 73 -9.44 6.66 1.31
N PRO A 74 -8.97 6.22 2.50
CA PRO A 74 -7.99 6.97 3.28
C PRO A 74 -6.64 7.11 2.59
N MET A 75 -6.04 8.29 2.70
CA MET A 75 -4.65 8.53 2.35
C MET A 75 -3.77 8.23 3.56
N LEU A 76 -2.73 7.42 3.36
CA LEU A 76 -1.79 7.02 4.39
C LEU A 76 -0.42 7.62 4.08
N GLU A 77 0.16 8.29 5.07
CA GLU A 77 1.60 8.54 5.11
C GLU A 77 2.19 7.73 6.26
N PHE A 78 3.36 7.15 6.05
CA PHE A 78 4.03 6.34 7.04
C PHE A 78 5.53 6.44 6.89
N THR A 79 6.23 6.54 8.01
CA THR A 79 7.69 6.49 8.10
C THR A 79 8.13 5.61 9.25
N LEU A 80 9.21 4.87 9.03
CA LEU A 80 9.94 4.11 10.04
C LEU A 80 11.36 4.69 10.13
N GLY A 81 11.63 5.46 11.18
CA GLY A 81 12.89 6.21 11.28
C GLY A 81 12.95 7.33 10.25
N ASP A 82 13.95 7.26 9.37
CA ASP A 82 14.14 8.14 8.21
C ASP A 82 13.61 7.52 6.90
N GLN A 83 13.11 6.29 6.95
CA GLN A 83 12.63 5.56 5.78
C GLN A 83 11.13 5.79 5.56
N SER A 84 10.79 6.05 4.29
CA SER A 84 9.41 6.14 3.80
C SER A 84 8.85 4.77 3.40
N LEU A 85 7.54 4.71 3.17
CA LEU A 85 6.85 3.52 2.67
C LEU A 85 7.59 2.87 1.48
N GLY A 86 7.77 1.55 1.57
CA GLY A 86 8.43 0.76 0.54
C GLY A 86 9.95 0.72 0.60
N GLN A 87 10.57 1.49 1.50
CA GLN A 87 12.01 1.42 1.72
C GLN A 87 12.38 0.38 2.79
N THR A 88 13.62 -0.09 2.76
CA THR A 88 14.17 -1.04 3.72
C THR A 88 15.07 -0.32 4.71
N LEU A 89 14.75 -0.38 5.99
CA LEU A 89 15.63 0.04 7.08
C LEU A 89 16.52 -1.14 7.49
N ARG A 90 17.83 -0.97 7.47
CA ARG A 90 18.79 -1.96 7.99
C ARG A 90 19.31 -1.50 9.34
N LEU A 91 19.07 -2.29 10.38
CA LEU A 91 19.57 -2.04 11.72
C LEU A 91 20.84 -2.86 11.97
N PRO A 92 21.97 -2.25 12.36
CA PRO A 92 23.21 -2.98 12.64
C PRO A 92 23.13 -3.81 13.94
N ALA A 93 22.26 -3.41 14.86
CA ALA A 93 21.92 -4.13 16.09
C ALA A 93 20.44 -3.87 16.42
N ALA A 94 19.87 -4.64 17.35
CA ALA A 94 18.50 -4.38 17.82
C ALA A 94 18.40 -2.96 18.40
N ASP A 95 17.41 -2.19 17.94
CA ASP A 95 17.23 -0.79 18.32
C ASP A 95 15.75 -0.40 18.28
N THR A 96 15.41 0.72 18.93
CA THR A 96 14.08 1.32 18.90
C THR A 96 13.99 2.31 17.76
N VAL A 97 13.04 2.09 16.85
CA VAL A 97 12.85 2.97 15.68
C VAL A 97 11.54 3.74 15.82
N PRO A 98 11.54 5.08 15.67
CA PRO A 98 10.32 5.86 15.74
C PRO A 98 9.42 5.57 14.53
N VAL A 99 8.17 5.21 14.82
CA VAL A 99 7.10 5.07 13.83
C VAL A 99 6.28 6.35 13.78
N ARG A 100 6.04 6.88 12.59
CA ARG A 100 5.06 7.95 12.38
C ARG A 100 4.09 7.52 11.29
N ALA A 101 2.81 7.73 11.55
CA ALA A 101 1.75 7.50 10.59
C ALA A 101 0.75 8.65 10.65
N SER A 102 0.29 9.11 9.49
CA SER A 102 -0.82 10.05 9.37
C SER A 102 -1.84 9.47 8.41
N VAL A 103 -3.12 9.64 8.73
CA VAL A 103 -4.21 9.19 7.88
C VAL A 103 -5.18 10.35 7.65
N THR A 104 -5.43 10.65 6.40
CA THR A 104 -6.48 11.59 6.00
C THR A 104 -7.60 10.82 5.33
N ALA A 105 -8.82 10.90 5.88
CA ALA A 105 -9.97 10.19 5.37
C ALA A 105 -11.20 11.12 5.28
N PRO A 106 -12.08 10.93 4.27
CA PRO A 106 -13.31 11.70 4.16
C PRO A 106 -14.41 11.23 5.14
N PHE A 107 -14.14 10.20 5.95
CA PHE A 107 -15.04 9.63 6.94
C PHE A 107 -14.27 9.28 8.23
N PRO A 108 -14.95 9.17 9.39
CA PRO A 108 -14.32 8.78 10.63
C PRO A 108 -13.63 7.41 10.54
N LEU A 109 -12.41 7.31 11.08
CA LEU A 109 -11.68 6.04 11.15
C LEU A 109 -12.14 5.26 12.39
N ALA A 110 -12.56 4.01 12.18
CA ALA A 110 -12.94 3.13 13.28
C ALA A 110 -11.72 2.44 13.92
N ARG A 111 -10.65 2.20 13.14
CA ARG A 111 -9.49 1.41 13.56
C ARG A 111 -8.26 1.76 12.72
N VAL A 112 -7.10 1.75 13.35
CA VAL A 112 -5.78 1.78 12.69
C VAL A 112 -4.93 0.70 13.35
N GLU A 113 -4.29 -0.13 12.54
CA GLU A 113 -3.46 -1.24 13.00
C GLU A 113 -2.07 -1.13 12.37
N LEU A 114 -1.04 -1.32 13.19
CA LEU A 114 0.32 -1.55 12.73
C LEU A 114 0.62 -3.04 12.89
N VAL A 115 0.84 -3.72 11.77
CA VAL A 115 1.12 -5.15 11.75
C VAL A 115 2.61 -5.35 11.45
N TYR A 116 3.25 -6.22 12.22
CA TYR A 116 4.61 -6.68 12.04
C TYR A 116 4.62 -8.21 12.09
N ASN A 117 5.39 -8.84 11.21
CA ASN A 117 5.47 -10.29 11.09
C ASN A 117 6.86 -10.82 11.48
#